data_AF-A0A9K3GR52-F1
#
_entry.id   AF-A0A9K3GR52-F1
#
_cell.length_a   1.000
_cell.length_b   1.000
_cell.length_c   1.000
_cell.angle_alpha   90.00
_cell.angle_beta   90.00
_cell.angle_gamma   90.00
#
_symmetry.space_group_name_H-M   'P 1'
#
loop_
_entity.id
_entity.type
_entity.pdbx_description
1 polymer ?
#
loop_
_entity_poly.entity_id
_entity_poly.type
_entity_poly.pdbx_seq_one_letter_code
_entity_poly.pdbx_strand_id
1 'polypeptide(L)'
;ASPVIYPDFSINDPTLLASTSAFQTRFTAIDALNHVTEATTTSIATPWSTTLGVEVANLVYHFLPRALENPKDMVARYWLHYAAALGGMAFDESLLHITHAAEHTLSAYVTDLTHGLGLALIQPGVIR
;
A
#
# COMPACT_ATOMS: atom_id res chain seq x y z
N ALA A 1 15.98 0.24 9.00
CA ALA A 1 15.43 -0.58 10.11
C ALA A 1 16.54 -1.42 10.75
N SER A 2 16.33 -2.01 11.94
CA SER A 2 17.33 -2.96 12.48
C SER A 2 17.38 -4.21 11.60
N PRO A 3 18.56 -4.72 11.18
CA PRO A 3 18.64 -5.88 10.29
C PRO A 3 17.92 -7.13 10.82
N VAL A 4 17.73 -7.22 12.14
CA VAL A 4 17.12 -8.37 12.82
C VAL A 4 15.59 -8.46 12.67
N ILE A 5 14.94 -7.45 12.06
CA ILE A 5 13.48 -7.48 11.86
C ILE A 5 13.07 -8.02 10.49
N TYR A 6 14.02 -8.20 9.57
CA TYR A 6 13.72 -8.81 8.28
C TYR A 6 13.42 -10.30 8.48
N PRO A 7 12.31 -10.81 7.94
CA PRO A 7 12.02 -12.23 7.99
C PRO A 7 12.96 -12.99 7.05
N ASP A 8 13.32 -14.22 7.40
CA ASP A 8 14.08 -15.12 6.52
C ASP A 8 13.30 -15.46 5.23
N PHE A 9 11.96 -15.51 5.33
CA PHE A 9 11.05 -15.83 4.24
C PHE A 9 9.77 -14.98 4.32
N SER A 10 9.22 -14.61 3.15
CA SER A 10 7.90 -14.01 3.01
C SER A 10 7.05 -14.89 2.09
N ILE A 11 5.83 -15.23 2.53
CA ILE A 11 4.88 -16.06 1.78
C ILE A 11 3.60 -15.24 1.58
N ASN A 12 3.32 -14.89 0.34
CA ASN A 12 2.15 -14.11 -0.05
C ASN A 12 1.10 -15.01 -0.69
N ASP A 13 0.32 -15.71 0.14
CA ASP A 13 -0.76 -16.59 -0.32
C ASP A 13 -2.07 -15.80 -0.48
N PRO A 14 -2.55 -15.56 -1.72
CA PRO A 14 -3.77 -14.78 -1.96
C PRO A 14 -5.04 -15.45 -1.40
N THR A 15 -5.02 -16.76 -1.14
CA THR A 15 -6.18 -17.50 -0.59
C THR A 15 -6.50 -17.06 0.84
N LEU A 16 -5.49 -16.58 1.58
CA LEU A 16 -5.67 -16.01 2.93
C LEU A 16 -6.42 -14.68 2.90
N LEU A 17 -6.55 -14.04 1.73
CA LEU A 17 -7.31 -12.81 1.54
C LEU A 17 -8.76 -13.06 1.10
N ALA A 18 -9.19 -14.32 0.93
CA ALA A 18 -10.52 -14.63 0.39
C ALA A 18 -11.68 -14.07 1.24
N SER A 19 -11.48 -13.94 2.56
CA SER A 19 -12.47 -13.41 3.50
C SER A 19 -12.31 -11.92 3.82
N THR A 20 -11.33 -11.23 3.22
CA THR A 20 -11.09 -9.81 3.51
C THR A 20 -12.26 -8.96 3.02
N SER A 21 -12.78 -8.09 3.88
CA SER A 21 -13.90 -7.22 3.56
C SER A 21 -13.56 -6.23 2.43
N ALA A 22 -14.59 -5.70 1.75
CA ALA A 22 -14.39 -4.65 0.75
C ALA A 22 -13.76 -3.38 1.36
N PHE A 23 -14.09 -3.07 2.62
CA PHE A 23 -13.49 -1.95 3.36
C PHE A 23 -11.98 -2.14 3.52
N GLN A 24 -11.55 -3.29 4.06
CA GLN A 24 -10.13 -3.61 4.23
C GLN A 24 -9.40 -3.68 2.87
N THR A 25 -10.01 -4.32 1.87
CA THR A 25 -9.44 -4.42 0.51
C THR A 25 -9.17 -3.04 -0.09
N ARG A 26 -10.12 -2.10 0.08
CA ARG A 26 -9.96 -0.72 -0.40
C ARG A 26 -8.79 -0.02 0.26
N PHE A 27 -8.76 -0.01 1.58
CA PHE A 27 -7.80 0.84 2.30
C PHE A 27 -6.39 0.25 2.34
N THR A 28 -6.25 -1.09 2.26
CA THR A 28 -4.92 -1.71 2.06
C THR A 28 -4.37 -1.48 0.66
N ALA A 29 -5.22 -1.42 -0.37
CA ALA A 29 -4.77 -1.04 -1.72
C ALA A 29 -4.41 0.45 -1.83
N ILE A 30 -5.13 1.34 -1.13
CA ILE A 30 -4.78 2.77 -1.03
C ILE A 30 -3.47 2.96 -0.27
N ASP A 31 -3.26 2.19 0.80
CA ASP A 31 -2.00 2.18 1.53
C ASP A 31 -0.82 1.78 0.60
N ALA A 32 -0.96 0.69 -0.16
CA ALA A 32 0.03 0.31 -1.17
C ALA A 32 0.30 1.41 -2.22
N LEU A 33 -0.72 2.16 -2.64
CA LEU A 33 -0.54 3.34 -3.52
C LEU A 33 0.22 4.48 -2.83
N ASN A 34 -0.05 4.73 -1.54
CA ASN A 34 0.66 5.75 -0.76
C ASN A 34 2.13 5.36 -0.60
N HIS A 35 2.42 4.09 -0.28
CA HIS A 35 3.78 3.57 -0.20
C HIS A 35 4.60 3.96 -1.43
N VAL A 36 4.08 3.69 -2.63
CA VAL A 36 4.82 3.99 -3.86
C VAL A 36 4.76 5.45 -4.26
N THR A 37 3.68 6.16 -3.97
CA THR A 37 3.63 7.61 -4.23
C THR A 37 4.72 8.31 -3.45
N GLU A 38 4.92 7.92 -2.18
CA GLU A 38 5.94 8.53 -1.34
C GLU A 38 7.34 8.04 -1.69
N ALA A 39 7.52 6.73 -1.89
CA ALA A 39 8.80 6.14 -2.27
C ALA A 39 9.33 6.67 -3.61
N THR A 40 8.45 7.05 -4.55
CA THR A 40 8.84 7.61 -5.86
C THR A 40 9.07 9.12 -5.86
N THR A 41 8.69 9.83 -4.79
CA THR A 41 8.79 11.29 -4.70
C THR A 41 9.67 11.79 -3.55
N THR A 42 10.26 10.87 -2.79
CA THR A 42 11.30 11.14 -1.78
C THR A 42 12.62 11.60 -2.41
N SER A 43 13.47 12.27 -1.63
CA SER A 43 14.79 12.76 -2.07
C SER A 43 15.81 11.65 -2.31
N ILE A 44 15.51 10.42 -1.88
CA ILE A 44 16.35 9.23 -2.06
C ILE A 44 15.71 8.22 -3.01
N ALA A 45 14.72 8.63 -3.82
CA ALA A 45 14.08 7.76 -4.81
C ALA A 45 15.11 7.15 -5.76
N THR A 46 14.89 5.89 -6.15
CA THR A 46 15.77 5.16 -7.07
C THR A 46 15.02 4.71 -8.32
N PRO A 47 15.74 4.34 -9.40
CA PRO A 47 15.11 3.70 -10.55
C PRO A 47 14.35 2.42 -10.17
N TRP A 48 14.80 1.72 -9.12
CA TRP A 48 14.14 0.53 -8.59
C TRP A 48 12.77 0.88 -7.97
N SER A 49 12.74 1.77 -6.97
CA SER A 49 11.48 2.18 -6.34
C SER A 49 10.52 2.85 -7.32
N THR A 50 11.04 3.61 -8.29
CA THR A 50 10.26 4.19 -9.39
C THR A 50 9.61 3.13 -10.28
N THR A 51 10.37 2.11 -10.68
CA THR A 51 9.85 1.01 -11.51
C THR A 51 8.76 0.22 -10.79
N LEU A 52 9.01 -0.12 -9.51
CA LEU A 52 8.00 -0.77 -8.67
C LEU A 52 6.77 0.12 -8.50
N GLY A 53 6.95 1.43 -8.34
CA GLY A 53 5.85 2.36 -8.15
C GLY A 53 4.91 2.45 -9.36
N VAL A 54 5.45 2.49 -10.57
CA VAL A 54 4.64 2.44 -11.80
C VAL A 54 3.83 1.15 -11.88
N GLU A 55 4.46 0.01 -11.55
CA GLU A 55 3.76 -1.29 -11.57
C GLU A 55 2.65 -1.36 -10.51
N VAL A 56 2.92 -0.93 -9.28
CA VAL A 56 1.91 -0.88 -8.21
C VAL A 56 0.73 0.01 -8.62
N ALA A 57 1.00 1.20 -9.16
CA ALA A 57 -0.06 2.10 -9.63
C ALA A 57 -0.92 1.44 -10.70
N ASN A 58 -0.30 0.78 -11.68
CA ASN A 58 -1.01 0.06 -12.74
C ASN A 58 -1.86 -1.08 -12.18
N LEU A 59 -1.30 -1.93 -11.32
CA LEU A 59 -2.02 -3.06 -10.75
C LEU A 59 -3.20 -2.61 -9.89
N VAL A 60 -3.00 -1.63 -9.01
CA VAL A 60 -4.10 -1.13 -8.16
C VAL A 60 -5.19 -0.50 -9.01
N TYR A 61 -4.84 0.31 -10.01
CA TYR A 61 -5.83 0.91 -10.93
C TYR A 61 -6.70 -0.13 -11.63
N HIS A 62 -6.11 -1.22 -12.12
CA HIS A 62 -6.85 -2.25 -12.87
C HIS A 62 -7.62 -3.23 -11.97
N PHE A 63 -7.05 -3.61 -10.83
CA PHE A 63 -7.57 -4.72 -10.03
C PHE A 63 -8.36 -4.31 -8.79
N LEU A 64 -8.17 -3.09 -8.26
CA LEU A 64 -8.98 -2.64 -7.12
C LEU A 64 -10.47 -2.54 -7.46
N PRO A 65 -10.90 -1.93 -8.57
CA PRO A 65 -12.32 -1.87 -8.91
C PRO A 65 -12.95 -3.27 -9.01
N ARG A 66 -12.23 -4.22 -9.63
CA ARG A 66 -12.68 -5.62 -9.76
C ARG A 66 -12.84 -6.32 -8.41
N ALA A 67 -11.87 -6.16 -7.51
CA ALA A 67 -11.95 -6.78 -6.18
C ALA A 67 -13.07 -6.20 -5.31
N LEU A 68 -13.43 -4.92 -5.53
CA LEU A 68 -14.55 -4.27 -4.84
C LEU A 68 -15.91 -4.68 -5.42
N GLU A 69 -16.01 -4.81 -6.75
CA GLU A 69 -17.23 -5.26 -7.42
C GLU A 69 -17.51 -6.75 -7.15
N ASN A 70 -16.47 -7.58 -7.20
CA ASN A 70 -16.55 -9.01 -6.91
C ASN A 70 -15.51 -9.40 -5.85
N PRO A 71 -15.86 -9.41 -4.55
CA PRO A 71 -14.97 -9.83 -3.48
C PRO A 71 -14.49 -11.28 -3.56
N LYS A 72 -15.01 -12.10 -4.48
CA LYS A 72 -14.56 -13.48 -4.73
C LYS A 72 -13.65 -13.60 -5.95
N ASP A 73 -13.31 -12.49 -6.61
CA ASP A 73 -12.35 -12.46 -7.72
C ASP A 73 -10.92 -12.69 -7.18
N MET A 74 -10.51 -13.96 -7.14
CA MET A 74 -9.19 -14.36 -6.67
C MET A 74 -8.04 -13.84 -7.54
N VAL A 75 -8.30 -13.56 -8.82
CA VAL A 75 -7.29 -12.97 -9.71
C VAL A 75 -7.04 -11.51 -9.30
N ALA A 76 -8.10 -10.75 -9.07
CA ALA A 76 -7.97 -9.38 -8.58
C ALA A 76 -7.29 -9.32 -7.20
N ARG A 77 -7.67 -10.21 -6.28
CA ARG A 77 -7.01 -10.32 -4.96
C ARG A 77 -5.54 -10.67 -5.06
N TYR A 78 -5.16 -11.59 -5.95
CA TYR A 78 -3.76 -11.92 -6.19
C TYR A 78 -2.95 -10.70 -6.63
N TRP A 79 -3.44 -9.96 -7.63
CA TRP A 79 -2.71 -8.81 -8.15
C TRP A 79 -2.63 -7.65 -7.14
N LEU A 80 -3.65 -7.44 -6.32
CA LEU A 80 -3.57 -6.48 -5.21
C LEU A 80 -2.60 -6.94 -4.12
N HIS A 81 -2.55 -8.23 -3.81
CA HIS A 81 -1.60 -8.77 -2.84
C HIS A 81 -0.15 -8.62 -3.33
N TYR A 82 0.08 -8.90 -4.61
CA TYR A 82 1.36 -8.69 -5.28
C TYR A 82 1.74 -7.21 -5.30
N ALA A 83 0.81 -6.31 -5.63
CA ALA A 83 1.03 -4.87 -5.59
C ALA A 83 1.42 -4.38 -4.18
N ALA A 84 0.78 -4.88 -3.13
CA ALA A 84 1.15 -4.54 -1.76
C ALA A 84 2.59 -4.99 -1.42
N ALA A 85 3.01 -6.17 -1.88
CA ALA A 85 4.38 -6.66 -1.68
C ALA A 85 5.41 -5.80 -2.44
N LEU A 86 5.12 -5.40 -3.69
CA LEU A 86 5.95 -4.49 -4.45
C LEU A 86 6.07 -3.11 -3.79
N GLY A 87 4.94 -2.58 -3.28
CA GLY A 87 4.92 -1.32 -2.54
C GLY A 87 5.80 -1.38 -1.28
N GLY A 88 5.76 -2.50 -0.57
CA GLY A 88 6.66 -2.81 0.54
C GLY A 88 8.14 -2.70 0.18
N MET A 89 8.55 -3.37 -0.90
CA MET A 89 9.93 -3.30 -1.38
C MET A 89 10.35 -1.90 -1.83
N ALA A 90 9.43 -1.12 -2.39
CA ALA A 90 9.72 0.24 -2.82
C ALA A 90 9.98 1.18 -1.63
N PHE A 91 9.12 1.17 -0.62
CA PHE A 91 9.29 2.07 0.53
C PHE A 91 10.38 1.61 1.50
N ASP A 92 10.66 0.32 1.59
CA ASP A 92 11.76 -0.18 2.43
C ASP A 92 13.12 0.38 1.95
N GLU A 93 13.25 0.58 0.64
CA GLU A 93 14.45 1.15 0.01
C GLU A 93 14.45 2.69 0.05
N SER A 94 13.35 3.32 -0.40
CA SER A 94 13.30 4.77 -0.62
C SER A 94 12.64 5.58 0.51
N LEU A 95 12.17 4.92 1.57
CA LEU A 95 11.40 5.49 2.68
C LEU A 95 10.07 6.14 2.27
N LEU A 96 9.34 6.61 3.28
CA LEU A 96 8.07 7.34 3.18
C LEU A 96 8.27 8.77 3.66
N HIS A 97 7.30 9.65 3.45
CA HIS A 97 7.40 11.05 3.85
C HIS A 97 6.11 11.57 4.52
N ILE A 98 5.62 12.74 4.12
CA ILE A 98 4.74 13.57 4.95
C ILE A 98 3.34 12.97 5.13
N THR A 99 2.86 12.18 4.17
CA THR A 99 1.52 11.58 4.26
C THR A 99 1.47 10.52 5.36
N HIS A 100 2.42 9.58 5.37
CA HIS A 100 2.53 8.60 6.46
C HIS A 100 2.85 9.28 7.81
N ALA A 101 3.74 10.27 7.82
CA ALA A 101 4.09 10.97 9.07
C ALA A 101 2.88 11.67 9.71
N ALA A 102 2.05 12.34 8.91
CA ALA A 102 0.82 12.97 9.38
C ALA A 102 -0.22 11.93 9.80
N GLU A 103 -0.36 10.85 9.02
CA GLU A 103 -1.33 9.80 9.31
C GLU A 103 -1.04 9.11 10.64
N HIS A 104 0.22 8.73 10.92
CA HIS A 104 0.57 8.04 12.17
C HIS A 104 0.16 8.84 13.40
N THR A 105 0.24 10.17 13.32
CA THR A 105 -0.20 11.06 14.40
C THR A 105 -1.73 11.10 14.48
N LEU A 106 -2.41 11.13 13.33
CA LEU A 106 -3.87 11.20 13.25
C LEU A 106 -4.53 9.92 13.78
N SER A 107 -4.10 8.74 13.34
CA SER A 107 -4.68 7.46 13.78
C SER A 107 -4.31 7.11 15.23
N ALA A 108 -3.18 7.62 15.73
CA ALA A 108 -2.89 7.55 17.16
C ALA A 108 -3.88 8.35 18.03
N TYR A 109 -4.43 9.46 17.51
CA TYR A 109 -5.40 10.29 18.23
C TYR A 109 -6.85 9.83 18.00
N VAL A 110 -7.20 9.40 16.79
CA VAL A 110 -8.53 8.93 16.41
C VAL A 110 -8.48 7.40 16.26
N THR A 111 -8.67 6.67 17.36
CA THR A 111 -8.44 5.21 17.41
C THR A 111 -9.36 4.38 16.51
N ASP A 112 -10.51 4.92 16.10
CA ASP A 112 -11.43 4.26 15.16
C ASP A 112 -11.05 4.47 13.68
N LEU A 113 -10.03 5.31 13.41
CA LEU A 113 -9.50 5.57 12.08
C LEU A 113 -8.45 4.52 11.71
N THR A 114 -8.76 3.66 10.76
CA THR A 114 -7.79 2.70 10.23
C THR A 114 -6.73 3.38 9.36
N HIS A 115 -5.49 2.91 9.44
CA HIS A 115 -4.32 3.46 8.74
C HIS A 115 -4.58 3.90 7.28
N GLY A 116 -4.95 2.95 6.41
CA GLY A 116 -5.19 3.25 4.99
C GLY A 116 -6.35 4.23 4.72
N LEU A 117 -7.34 4.33 5.63
CA LEU A 117 -8.37 5.36 5.54
C LEU A 117 -7.82 6.74 5.92
N GLY A 118 -6.97 6.82 6.95
CA GLY A 118 -6.26 8.05 7.29
C GLY A 118 -5.39 8.54 6.12
N LEU A 119 -4.62 7.65 5.50
CA LEU A 119 -3.83 7.95 4.30
C LEU A 119 -4.72 8.47 3.17
N ALA A 120 -5.87 7.83 2.92
CA ALA A 120 -6.82 8.25 1.89
C ALA A 120 -7.36 9.68 2.10
N LEU A 121 -7.53 10.11 3.36
CA LEU A 121 -7.98 11.46 3.71
C LEU A 121 -6.89 12.52 3.52
N ILE A 122 -5.64 12.17 3.85
CA ILE A 122 -4.51 13.10 3.86
C ILE A 122 -3.91 13.28 2.46
N GLN A 123 -3.71 12.18 1.74
CA GLN A 123 -2.92 12.15 0.51
C GLN A 123 -3.34 13.18 -0.56
N PRO A 124 -4.64 13.40 -0.83
CA PRO A 124 -5.06 14.40 -1.81
C PRO A 124 -4.65 15.84 -1.45
N GLY A 125 -4.36 16.14 -0.18
CA GLY A 125 -3.85 17.44 0.25
C GLY A 125 -2.33 17.59 0.06
N VAL A 126 -1.60 16.48 0.07
CA VAL A 126 -0.13 16.44 -0.04
C VAL A 126 0.33 16.51 -1.49
N ILE A 127 -0.36 15.80 -2.40
CA ILE A 127 0.04 15.72 -3.82
C ILE A 127 -0.47 16.90 -4.69
N ARG A 128 -0.97 17.97 -4.06
CA ARG A 128 -1.59 19.12 -4.74
C ARG A 128 -0.60 20.07 -5.38
#